data_AF-A0A7C4Y806-F1
#
_entry.id   AF-A0A7C4Y806-F1
#
_cell.length_a   1.000
_cell.length_b   1.000
_cell.length_c   1.000
_cell.angle_alpha   90.00
_cell.angle_beta   90.00
_cell.angle_gamma   90.00
#
_symmetry.space_group_name_H-M   'P 1'
#
loop_
_entity.id
_entity.type
_entity.pdbx_description
1 polymer ?
#
loop_
_entity_poly.entity_id
_entity_poly.type
_entity_poly.pdbx_seq_one_letter_code
_entity_poly.pdbx_strand_id
1 'polypeptide(L)'
;MIDQKVVDYIKTSLAQGKTKEELYKEFLGQGWTIEIIQENFNAINADKEKEDTSKRTIRIIVTIGAVLVGAGIFSFIAANWQEMSKPVKTGVILVSMLGSYGLGWYLKEKLNLGKTGSALFLLGTIIYGAGIFLVAQMFHTRANWPDGFILWMFGTIAIAFALESFLHFYLAILLGFVAMVGHPIEIFTGIFGYRAFLHTSSFLLLTATIVTFVAGRIIRKRMPPELKEFY
;
A
#
# COMPACT_ATOMS: atom_id res chain seq x y z
N MET A 1 -33.94 -34.82 -7.51
CA MET A 1 -34.61 -33.55 -7.90
C MET A 1 -34.13 -32.48 -6.94
N ILE A 2 -33.50 -31.44 -7.48
CA ILE A 2 -32.95 -30.34 -6.68
C ILE A 2 -34.11 -29.59 -6.03
N ASP A 3 -34.16 -29.59 -4.70
CA ASP A 3 -35.13 -28.83 -3.93
C ASP A 3 -34.47 -27.53 -3.46
N GLN A 4 -34.96 -26.42 -3.99
CA GLN A 4 -34.40 -25.10 -3.69
C GLN A 4 -34.47 -24.74 -2.20
N LYS A 5 -35.48 -25.24 -1.48
CA LYS A 5 -35.59 -25.05 -0.02
C LYS A 5 -34.48 -25.79 0.72
N VAL A 6 -34.11 -26.97 0.24
CA VAL A 6 -33.00 -27.77 0.82
C VAL A 6 -31.66 -27.11 0.52
N VAL A 7 -31.46 -26.63 -0.70
CA VAL A 7 -30.27 -25.86 -1.09
C VAL A 7 -30.08 -24.63 -0.18
N ASP A 8 -31.14 -23.86 0.04
CA ASP A 8 -31.09 -22.67 0.90
C ASP A 8 -30.86 -23.04 2.37
N TYR A 9 -31.50 -24.10 2.87
CA TYR A 9 -31.26 -24.61 4.22
C TYR A 9 -29.81 -25.06 4.43
N ILE A 10 -29.20 -25.75 3.45
CA ILE A 10 -27.78 -26.15 3.49
C ILE A 10 -26.89 -24.91 3.53
N LYS A 11 -27.16 -23.90 2.67
CA LYS A 11 -26.38 -22.65 2.65
C LYS A 11 -26.44 -21.92 3.99
N THR A 12 -27.63 -21.79 4.58
CA THR A 12 -27.81 -21.14 5.89
C THR A 12 -27.17 -21.94 7.02
N SER A 13 -27.30 -23.26 7.01
CA SER A 13 -26.72 -24.13 8.05
C SER A 13 -25.19 -24.12 8.02
N LEU A 14 -24.58 -24.13 6.82
CA LEU A 14 -23.14 -23.96 6.66
C LEU A 14 -22.67 -22.58 7.14
N ALA A 15 -23.47 -21.53 6.91
CA ALA A 15 -23.16 -20.19 7.41
C ALA A 15 -23.24 -20.07 8.94
N GLN A 16 -24.05 -20.92 9.58
CA GLN A 16 -24.16 -21.02 11.04
C GLN A 16 -23.07 -21.90 11.68
N GLY A 17 -22.15 -22.46 10.88
CA GLY A 17 -21.02 -23.25 11.36
C GLY A 17 -21.27 -24.76 11.47
N LYS A 18 -22.43 -25.28 11.04
CA LYS A 18 -22.65 -26.73 10.95
C LYS A 18 -21.70 -27.33 9.91
N THR A 19 -21.15 -28.50 10.22
CA THR A 19 -20.25 -29.22 9.31
C THR A 19 -21.04 -29.98 8.24
N LYS A 20 -20.38 -30.28 7.12
CA LYS A 20 -20.97 -31.13 6.07
C LYS A 20 -21.42 -32.49 6.62
N GLU A 21 -20.64 -33.10 7.49
CA GLU A 21 -20.96 -34.42 8.05
C GLU A 21 -22.21 -34.41 8.94
N GLU A 22 -22.40 -33.35 9.74
CA GLU A 22 -23.61 -33.17 10.55
C GLU A 22 -24.85 -33.02 9.68
N LEU A 23 -24.75 -32.24 8.59
CA LEU A 23 -25.85 -32.08 7.63
C LEU A 23 -26.17 -33.41 6.92
N TYR A 24 -25.16 -34.19 6.54
CA TYR A 24 -25.38 -35.52 5.95
C TYR A 24 -26.12 -36.43 6.94
N LYS A 25 -25.70 -36.48 8.21
CA LYS A 25 -26.37 -37.29 9.24
C LYS A 25 -27.81 -36.83 9.50
N GLU A 26 -28.05 -35.52 9.52
CA GLU A 26 -29.37 -34.93 9.71
C GLU A 26 -30.34 -35.29 8.57
N PHE A 27 -29.91 -35.15 7.32
CA PHE A 27 -30.74 -35.51 6.16
C PHE A 27 -30.96 -37.01 6.02
N LEU A 28 -29.96 -37.84 6.35
CA LEU A 28 -30.12 -39.28 6.40
C LEU A 28 -31.13 -39.68 7.50
N GLY A 29 -31.11 -39.02 8.65
CA GLY A 29 -32.09 -39.21 9.73
C GLY A 29 -33.52 -38.81 9.35
N GLN A 30 -33.69 -37.92 8.38
CA GLN A 30 -34.99 -37.51 7.82
C GLN A 30 -35.47 -38.42 6.67
N GLY A 31 -34.71 -39.46 6.31
CA GLY A 31 -35.08 -40.43 5.26
C GLY A 31 -34.66 -40.05 3.84
N TRP A 32 -33.78 -39.06 3.67
CA TRP A 32 -33.26 -38.70 2.35
C TRP A 32 -32.19 -39.70 1.88
N THR A 33 -32.20 -40.03 0.59
CA THR A 33 -31.17 -40.88 -0.03
C THR A 33 -29.87 -40.11 -0.25
N ILE A 34 -28.73 -40.79 -0.14
CA ILE A 34 -27.37 -40.22 -0.35
C ILE A 34 -27.27 -39.52 -1.72
N GLU A 35 -27.90 -40.08 -2.76
CA GLU A 35 -27.89 -39.51 -4.11
C GLU A 35 -28.48 -38.10 -4.16
N ILE A 36 -29.62 -37.86 -3.50
CA ILE A 36 -30.28 -36.55 -3.46
C ILE A 36 -29.44 -35.54 -2.66
N ILE A 37 -28.84 -35.98 -1.56
CA ILE A 37 -27.95 -35.13 -0.75
C ILE A 37 -26.75 -34.70 -1.60
N GLN A 38 -26.11 -35.65 -2.29
CA GLN A 38 -24.97 -35.40 -3.16
C GLN A 38 -25.34 -34.48 -4.34
N GLU A 39 -26.50 -34.69 -4.97
CA GLU A 39 -27.03 -33.86 -6.06
C GLU A 39 -27.15 -32.39 -5.63
N ASN A 40 -27.71 -32.12 -4.45
CA ASN A 40 -27.87 -30.77 -3.90
C ASN A 40 -26.52 -30.12 -3.52
N PHE A 41 -25.58 -30.87 -2.91
CA PHE A 41 -24.25 -30.34 -2.61
C PHE A 41 -23.44 -30.04 -3.86
N ASN A 42 -23.56 -30.87 -4.91
CA ASN A 42 -22.92 -30.63 -6.20
C ASN A 42 -23.49 -29.36 -6.86
N ALA A 43 -24.81 -29.15 -6.81
CA ALA A 43 -25.43 -27.92 -7.30
C ALA A 43 -24.91 -26.66 -6.58
N ILE A 44 -24.78 -26.71 -5.25
CA ILE A 44 -24.22 -25.60 -4.45
C ILE A 44 -22.76 -25.30 -4.83
N ASN A 45 -21.94 -26.34 -5.01
CA ASN A 45 -20.55 -26.16 -5.40
C ASN A 45 -20.44 -25.57 -6.82
N ALA A 46 -21.24 -26.05 -7.76
CA ALA A 46 -21.26 -25.54 -9.14
C ALA A 46 -21.68 -24.06 -9.20
N ASP A 47 -22.66 -23.65 -8.40
CA ASP A 47 -23.07 -22.25 -8.28
C ASP A 47 -21.96 -21.38 -7.65
N LYS A 48 -21.31 -21.88 -6.59
CA LYS A 48 -20.17 -21.19 -5.97
C LYS A 48 -19.00 -21.01 -6.93
N GLU A 49 -18.64 -22.04 -7.69
CA GLU A 49 -17.55 -21.98 -8.67
C GLU A 49 -17.81 -20.96 -9.79
N LYS A 50 -19.06 -20.90 -10.28
CA LYS A 50 -19.49 -19.88 -11.24
C LYS A 50 -19.43 -18.48 -10.66
N GLU A 51 -19.90 -18.29 -9.43
CA GLU A 51 -19.87 -17.01 -8.72
C GLU A 51 -18.43 -16.54 -8.48
N ASP A 52 -17.55 -17.42 -8.00
CA ASP A 52 -16.14 -17.11 -7.74
C ASP A 52 -15.37 -16.79 -9.02
N THR A 53 -15.65 -17.52 -10.11
CA THR A 53 -15.07 -17.21 -11.44
C THR A 53 -15.55 -15.85 -11.93
N SER A 54 -16.85 -15.54 -11.80
CA SER A 54 -17.39 -14.22 -12.15
C SER A 54 -16.75 -13.10 -11.33
N LYS A 55 -16.65 -13.25 -10.00
CA LYS A 55 -15.97 -12.29 -9.12
C LYS A 55 -14.50 -12.09 -9.50
N ARG A 56 -13.79 -13.17 -9.86
CA ARG A 56 -12.39 -13.10 -10.32
C ARG A 56 -12.28 -12.35 -11.65
N THR A 57 -13.15 -12.64 -12.61
CA THR A 57 -13.19 -11.95 -13.90
C THR A 57 -13.49 -10.46 -13.72
N ILE A 58 -14.50 -10.11 -12.91
CA ILE A 58 -14.83 -8.71 -12.58
C ILE A 58 -13.61 -8.03 -11.94
N ARG A 59 -12.95 -8.67 -10.98
CA ARG A 59 -11.73 -8.10 -10.35
C ARG A 59 -10.63 -7.83 -11.36
N ILE A 60 -10.40 -8.75 -12.31
CA ILE A 60 -9.40 -8.58 -13.37
C ILE A 60 -9.78 -7.40 -14.28
N ILE A 61 -11.02 -7.34 -14.75
CA ILE A 61 -11.51 -6.26 -15.62
C ILE A 61 -11.40 -4.91 -14.92
N VAL A 62 -11.84 -4.82 -13.67
CA VAL A 62 -11.75 -3.58 -12.87
C VAL A 62 -10.29 -3.18 -12.66
N THR A 63 -9.40 -4.14 -12.37
CA THR A 63 -7.97 -3.85 -12.20
C THR A 63 -7.34 -3.34 -13.49
N ILE A 64 -7.61 -3.99 -14.63
CA ILE A 64 -7.12 -3.54 -15.95
C ILE A 64 -7.68 -2.15 -16.27
N GLY A 65 -8.98 -1.94 -16.06
CA GLY A 65 -9.62 -0.64 -16.27
C GLY A 65 -8.98 0.45 -15.42
N ALA A 66 -8.73 0.20 -14.13
CA ALA A 66 -8.04 1.14 -13.25
C ALA A 66 -6.61 1.46 -13.72
N VAL A 67 -5.85 0.45 -14.18
CA VAL A 67 -4.51 0.64 -14.74
C VAL A 67 -4.55 1.48 -16.01
N LEU A 68 -5.49 1.21 -16.92
CA LEU A 68 -5.64 1.96 -18.17
C LEU A 68 -6.04 3.41 -17.92
N VAL A 69 -6.97 3.65 -16.98
CA VAL A 69 -7.34 5.01 -16.57
C VAL A 69 -6.13 5.73 -15.97
N GLY A 70 -5.37 5.08 -15.09
CA GLY A 70 -4.13 5.63 -14.54
C GLY A 70 -3.10 5.97 -15.61
N ALA A 71 -2.89 5.06 -16.57
CA ALA A 71 -2.01 5.27 -17.72
C ALA A 71 -2.48 6.44 -18.60
N GLY A 72 -3.79 6.57 -18.82
CA GLY A 72 -4.39 7.70 -19.55
C GLY A 72 -4.14 9.04 -18.85
N ILE A 73 -4.34 9.10 -17.53
CA ILE A 73 -4.04 10.29 -16.72
C ILE A 73 -2.56 10.66 -16.83
N PHE A 74 -1.65 9.68 -16.68
CA PHE A 74 -0.22 9.93 -16.82
C PHE A 74 0.17 10.37 -18.23
N SER A 75 -0.40 9.74 -19.26
CA SER A 75 -0.16 10.11 -20.65
C SER A 75 -0.63 11.55 -20.94
N PHE A 76 -1.81 11.93 -20.44
CA PHE A 76 -2.34 13.29 -20.58
C PHE A 76 -1.43 14.32 -19.90
N ILE A 77 -1.02 14.07 -18.64
CA ILE A 77 -0.11 14.96 -17.92
C ILE A 77 1.23 15.05 -18.65
N ALA A 78 1.79 13.93 -19.10
CA ALA A 78 3.07 13.87 -19.79
C ALA A 78 3.03 14.61 -21.14
N ALA A 79 1.97 14.44 -21.92
CA ALA A 79 1.79 15.12 -23.21
C ALA A 79 1.75 16.64 -23.05
N ASN A 80 1.12 17.14 -22.00
CA ASN A 80 1.04 18.58 -21.72
C ASN A 80 2.21 19.09 -20.87
N TRP A 81 3.12 18.21 -20.42
CA TRP A 81 4.15 18.56 -19.43
C TRP A 81 5.12 19.64 -19.93
N GLN A 82 5.51 19.62 -21.20
CA GLN A 82 6.46 20.61 -21.72
C GLN A 82 5.87 22.01 -21.76
N GLU A 83 4.58 22.14 -22.04
CA GLU A 83 3.86 23.42 -22.14
C GLU A 83 3.49 24.00 -20.77
N MET A 84 3.39 23.17 -19.73
CA MET A 84 3.06 23.62 -18.38
C MET A 84 4.16 24.52 -17.78
N SER A 85 3.73 25.66 -17.22
CA SER A 85 4.60 26.54 -16.43
C SER A 85 5.05 25.86 -15.13
N LYS A 86 6.18 26.31 -14.55
CA LYS A 86 6.74 25.72 -13.33
C LYS A 86 5.75 25.70 -12.14
N PRO A 87 4.96 26.76 -11.88
CA PRO A 87 3.97 26.74 -10.79
C PRO A 87 2.88 25.67 -11.01
N VAL A 88 2.45 25.46 -12.26
CA VAL A 88 1.44 24.44 -12.60
C VAL A 88 1.99 23.03 -12.34
N LYS A 89 3.22 22.74 -12.77
CA LYS A 89 3.89 21.46 -12.50
C LYS A 89 3.98 21.17 -11.01
N THR A 90 4.43 22.15 -10.22
CA THR A 90 4.48 22.03 -8.76
C THR A 90 3.08 21.84 -8.17
N GLY A 91 2.08 22.56 -8.69
CA GLY A 91 0.68 22.40 -8.29
C GLY A 91 0.16 20.98 -8.52
N VAL A 92 0.43 20.38 -9.68
CA VAL A 92 0.06 18.98 -9.99
C VAL A 92 0.70 18.00 -9.00
N ILE A 93 1.99 18.18 -8.69
CA ILE A 93 2.71 17.34 -7.71
C ILE A 93 2.06 17.48 -6.33
N LEU A 94 1.83 18.71 -5.86
CA LEU A 94 1.26 18.98 -4.54
C LEU A 94 -0.17 18.46 -4.41
N VAL A 95 -1.02 18.70 -5.40
CA VAL A 95 -2.40 18.22 -5.41
C VAL A 95 -2.44 16.70 -5.42
N SER A 96 -1.57 16.05 -6.19
CA SER A 96 -1.48 14.58 -6.21
C SER A 96 -1.04 14.04 -4.84
N MET A 97 -0.03 14.67 -4.21
CA MET A 97 0.47 14.30 -2.89
C MET A 97 -0.61 14.45 -1.81
N LEU A 98 -1.23 15.63 -1.71
CA LEU A 98 -2.28 15.93 -0.74
C LEU A 98 -3.53 15.09 -1.00
N GLY A 99 -3.87 14.85 -2.27
CA GLY A 99 -4.95 13.97 -2.68
C GLY A 99 -4.71 12.54 -2.20
N SER A 100 -3.51 11.99 -2.38
CA SER A 100 -3.16 10.66 -1.86
C SER A 100 -3.27 10.59 -0.34
N TYR A 101 -2.79 11.58 0.40
CA TYR A 101 -2.90 11.60 1.86
C TYR A 101 -4.35 11.77 2.34
N GLY A 102 -5.11 12.69 1.75
CA GLY A 102 -6.51 12.94 2.11
C GLY A 102 -7.42 11.75 1.80
N LEU A 103 -7.27 11.14 0.62
CA LEU A 103 -8.00 9.93 0.25
C LEU A 103 -7.56 8.74 1.12
N GLY A 104 -6.26 8.63 1.44
CA GLY A 104 -5.74 7.60 2.34
C GLY A 104 -6.36 7.68 3.73
N TRP A 105 -6.46 8.90 4.27
CA TRP A 105 -7.14 9.16 5.55
C TRP A 105 -8.63 8.82 5.47
N TYR A 106 -9.33 9.30 4.44
CA TYR A 106 -10.75 9.04 4.26
C TYR A 106 -11.06 7.54 4.14
N LEU A 107 -10.30 6.79 3.34
CA LEU A 107 -10.48 5.35 3.16
C LEU A 107 -10.20 4.56 4.44
N LYS A 108 -9.17 4.96 5.19
CA LYS A 108 -8.81 4.31 6.45
C LYS A 108 -9.86 4.56 7.53
N GLU A 109 -10.27 5.81 7.71
CA GLU A 109 -11.09 6.25 8.86
C GLU A 109 -12.60 6.19 8.60
N LYS A 110 -13.06 6.46 7.38
CA LYS A 110 -14.51 6.50 7.05
C LYS A 110 -15.03 5.21 6.45
N LEU A 111 -14.20 4.49 5.70
CA LEU A 111 -14.62 3.29 4.98
C LEU A 111 -14.08 1.99 5.60
N ASN A 112 -13.34 2.07 6.71
CA ASN A 112 -12.68 0.93 7.37
C ASN A 112 -11.79 0.09 6.43
N LEU A 113 -11.30 0.70 5.33
CA LEU A 113 -10.42 0.06 4.36
C LEU A 113 -8.96 0.31 4.73
N GLY A 114 -8.55 -0.22 5.89
CA GLY A 114 -7.24 0.07 6.49
C GLY A 114 -6.04 -0.22 5.57
N LYS A 115 -6.10 -1.32 4.80
CA LYS A 115 -5.04 -1.70 3.85
C LYS A 115 -4.92 -0.72 2.68
N THR A 116 -6.05 -0.38 2.06
CA THR A 116 -6.09 0.55 0.92
C THR A 116 -5.72 1.97 1.35
N GLY A 117 -6.22 2.43 2.50
CA GLY A 117 -5.83 3.74 3.06
C GLY A 117 -4.33 3.83 3.34
N SER A 118 -3.75 2.78 3.94
CA SER A 118 -2.30 2.71 4.19
C SER A 118 -1.47 2.73 2.90
N ALA A 119 -1.95 2.05 1.85
CA ALA A 119 -1.31 2.10 0.53
C ALA A 119 -1.33 3.51 -0.09
N LEU A 120 -2.41 4.28 0.11
CA LEU A 120 -2.50 5.65 -0.36
C LEU A 120 -1.59 6.62 0.42
N PHE A 121 -1.43 6.41 1.73
CA PHE A 121 -0.42 7.15 2.51
C PHE A 121 1.00 6.87 2.00
N LEU A 122 1.30 5.60 1.68
CA LEU A 122 2.59 5.25 1.09
C LEU A 122 2.78 5.92 -0.28
N LEU A 123 1.74 5.90 -1.12
CA LEU A 123 1.75 6.57 -2.42
C LEU A 123 2.04 8.07 -2.28
N GLY A 124 1.37 8.76 -1.36
CA GLY A 124 1.63 10.18 -1.07
C GLY A 124 3.08 10.44 -0.66
N THR A 125 3.66 9.55 0.14
CA THR A 125 5.07 9.62 0.57
C THR A 125 6.04 9.39 -0.60
N ILE A 126 5.69 8.55 -1.57
CA ILE A 126 6.47 8.38 -2.80
C ILE A 126 6.37 9.62 -3.68
N ILE A 127 5.17 10.18 -3.84
CA ILE A 127 4.95 11.41 -4.61
C ILE A 127 5.72 12.58 -4.00
N TYR A 128 5.74 12.71 -2.68
CA TYR A 128 6.56 13.68 -1.96
C TYR A 128 8.05 13.57 -2.35
N GLY A 129 8.59 12.37 -2.29
CA GLY A 129 9.97 12.08 -2.68
C GLY A 129 10.29 12.42 -4.14
N ALA A 130 9.48 11.90 -5.06
CA ALA A 130 9.61 12.21 -6.49
C ALA A 130 9.49 13.72 -6.76
N GLY A 131 8.59 14.39 -6.03
CA GLY A 131 8.39 15.83 -6.08
C GLY A 131 9.64 16.63 -5.74
N ILE A 132 10.42 16.22 -4.74
CA ILE A 132 11.70 16.86 -4.38
C ILE A 132 12.63 16.90 -5.60
N PHE A 133 12.83 15.75 -6.26
CA PHE A 133 13.73 15.66 -7.42
C PHE A 133 13.19 16.42 -8.64
N LEU A 134 11.89 16.34 -8.90
CA LEU A 134 11.26 17.08 -9.99
C LEU A 134 11.37 18.60 -9.79
N VAL A 135 11.17 19.09 -8.57
CA VAL A 135 11.35 20.50 -8.23
C VAL A 135 12.82 20.91 -8.39
N ALA A 136 13.76 20.12 -7.86
CA ALA A 136 15.19 20.38 -8.05
C ALA A 136 15.57 20.50 -9.53
N GLN A 137 15.04 19.60 -10.37
CA GLN A 137 15.23 19.65 -11.82
C GLN A 137 14.62 20.91 -12.45
N MET A 138 13.37 21.25 -12.13
CA MET A 138 12.66 22.41 -12.70
C MET A 138 13.33 23.75 -12.39
N PHE A 139 13.96 23.87 -11.22
CA PHE A 139 14.64 25.08 -10.77
C PHE A 139 16.15 25.06 -11.01
N HIS A 140 16.68 24.05 -11.72
CA HIS A 140 18.11 23.86 -11.98
C HIS A 140 18.95 23.95 -10.70
N THR A 141 18.41 23.46 -9.59
CA THR A 141 19.12 23.48 -8.30
C THR A 141 20.23 22.45 -8.35
N ARG A 142 21.48 22.90 -8.19
CA ARG A 142 22.65 22.04 -8.03
C ARG A 142 22.70 21.47 -6.60
N ALA A 143 21.65 20.77 -6.20
CA ALA A 143 21.64 20.00 -4.98
C ALA A 143 22.31 18.65 -5.26
N ASN A 144 23.14 18.19 -4.32
CA ASN A 144 23.69 16.85 -4.39
C ASN A 144 22.53 15.85 -4.32
N TRP A 145 22.58 14.80 -5.13
CA TRP A 145 21.47 13.84 -5.18
C TRP A 145 21.19 13.13 -3.84
N PRO A 146 22.17 12.87 -2.95
CA PRO A 146 21.91 12.29 -1.63
C PRO A 146 21.07 13.21 -0.74
N ASP A 147 21.23 14.54 -0.85
CA ASP A 147 20.49 15.51 -0.04
C ASP A 147 18.98 15.42 -0.29
N GLY A 148 18.58 15.12 -1.53
CA GLY A 148 17.18 14.87 -1.89
C GLY A 148 16.60 13.67 -1.15
N PHE A 149 17.37 12.59 -0.99
CA PHE A 149 16.98 11.42 -0.22
C PHE A 149 16.89 11.70 1.29
N ILE A 150 17.71 12.62 1.82
CA ILE A 150 17.62 13.08 3.22
C ILE A 150 16.29 13.81 3.44
N LEU A 151 15.95 14.77 2.58
CA LEU A 151 14.68 15.51 2.66
C LEU A 151 13.48 14.57 2.52
N TRP A 152 13.60 13.56 1.66
CA TRP A 152 12.60 12.51 1.53
C TRP A 152 12.47 11.69 2.82
N MET A 153 13.60 11.28 3.40
CA MET A 153 13.64 10.55 4.66
C MET A 153 12.96 11.34 5.78
N PHE A 154 13.26 12.63 5.94
CA PHE A 154 12.65 13.47 6.99
C PHE A 154 11.13 13.56 6.85
N GLY A 155 10.61 13.80 5.64
CA GLY A 155 9.17 13.79 5.42
C GLY A 155 8.54 12.42 5.66
N THR A 156 9.24 11.34 5.29
CA THR A 156 8.80 9.96 5.56
C THR A 156 8.73 9.67 7.06
N ILE A 157 9.71 10.13 7.84
CA ILE A 157 9.71 10.00 9.31
C ILE A 157 8.52 10.73 9.92
N ALA A 158 8.24 11.96 9.48
CA ALA A 158 7.10 12.72 9.98
C ALA A 158 5.77 11.98 9.76
N ILE A 159 5.58 11.40 8.57
CA ILE A 159 4.40 10.58 8.26
C ILE A 159 4.40 9.25 9.04
N ALA A 160 5.57 8.62 9.21
CA ALA A 160 5.69 7.37 9.96
C ALA A 160 5.26 7.53 11.42
N PHE A 161 5.64 8.64 12.06
CA PHE A 161 5.19 8.98 13.41
C PHE A 161 3.70 9.33 13.45
N ALA A 162 3.20 10.10 12.48
CA ALA A 162 1.79 10.48 12.43
C ALA A 162 0.85 9.29 12.25
N LEU A 163 1.28 8.26 11.52
CA LEU A 163 0.46 7.09 11.18
C LEU A 163 0.79 5.83 11.99
N GLU A 164 1.83 5.88 12.83
CA GLU A 164 2.43 4.73 13.54
C GLU A 164 2.67 3.50 12.62
N SER A 165 3.02 3.76 11.35
CA SER A 165 3.07 2.74 10.30
C SER A 165 4.46 2.18 10.11
N PHE A 166 4.62 0.86 10.30
CA PHE A 166 5.90 0.16 10.11
C PHE A 166 6.45 0.31 8.69
N LEU A 167 5.59 0.31 7.68
CA LEU A 167 6.00 0.40 6.29
C LEU A 167 6.72 1.74 5.99
N HIS A 168 6.27 2.82 6.62
CA HIS A 168 6.90 4.14 6.48
C HIS A 168 8.23 4.21 7.25
N PHE A 169 8.33 3.56 8.41
CA PHE A 169 9.61 3.42 9.11
C PHE A 169 10.65 2.64 8.30
N TYR A 170 10.25 1.53 7.65
CA TYR A 170 11.15 0.78 6.76
C TYR A 170 11.59 1.61 5.56
N LEU A 171 10.67 2.36 4.95
CA LEU A 171 11.00 3.29 3.87
C LEU A 171 12.00 4.36 4.34
N ALA A 172 11.79 4.96 5.51
CA ALA A 172 12.72 5.95 6.07
C ALA A 172 14.13 5.36 6.27
N ILE A 173 14.25 4.14 6.80
CA ILE A 173 15.54 3.46 6.97
C ILE A 173 16.22 3.24 5.62
N LEU A 174 15.47 2.77 4.62
CA LEU A 174 15.99 2.56 3.27
C LEU A 174 16.51 3.87 2.66
N LEU A 175 15.74 4.95 2.77
CA LEU A 175 16.13 6.27 2.27
C LEU A 175 17.38 6.81 2.98
N GLY A 176 17.45 6.64 4.31
CA GLY A 176 18.63 7.00 5.10
C GLY A 176 19.88 6.23 4.70
N PHE A 177 19.74 4.92 4.44
CA PHE A 177 20.83 4.10 3.93
C PHE A 177 21.31 4.54 2.55
N VAL A 178 20.38 4.82 1.62
CA VAL A 178 20.72 5.32 0.28
C VAL A 178 21.48 6.65 0.37
N ALA A 179 21.01 7.59 1.20
CA ALA A 179 21.71 8.85 1.42
C ALA A 179 23.11 8.65 2.05
N MET A 180 23.23 7.74 3.02
CA MET A 180 24.49 7.42 3.69
C MET A 180 25.52 6.83 2.73
N VAL A 181 25.13 5.96 1.80
CA VAL A 181 26.01 5.38 0.78
C VAL A 181 26.33 6.39 -0.33
N GLY A 182 25.40 7.28 -0.66
CA GLY A 182 25.56 8.28 -1.72
C GLY A 182 26.62 9.33 -1.42
N HIS A 183 26.69 9.83 -0.18
CA HIS A 183 27.65 10.88 0.19
C HIS A 183 29.12 10.49 0.00
N PRO A 184 29.60 9.31 0.45
CA PRO A 184 30.97 8.86 0.20
C PRO A 184 31.33 8.74 -1.29
N ILE A 185 30.37 8.36 -2.15
CA ILE A 185 30.62 8.18 -3.60
C ILE A 185 30.87 9.53 -4.27
N GLU A 186 30.11 10.57 -3.91
CA GLU A 186 30.35 11.93 -4.42
C GLU A 186 31.69 12.50 -3.93
N ILE A 187 32.08 12.19 -2.69
CA ILE A 187 33.38 12.59 -2.12
C ILE A 187 34.54 11.90 -2.86
N PHE A 188 34.40 10.63 -3.25
CA PHE A 188 35.45 9.87 -3.92
C PHE A 188 35.63 10.25 -5.40
N THR A 189 34.54 10.66 -6.07
CA THR A 189 34.57 11.09 -7.48
C THR A 189 34.93 12.57 -7.66
N GLY A 190 34.76 13.40 -6.60
CA GLY A 190 35.22 14.79 -6.55
C GLY A 190 36.71 14.89 -6.18
N ILE A 191 37.57 15.05 -7.18
CA ILE A 191 39.03 15.23 -7.05
C ILE A 191 39.35 16.35 -6.02
N PHE A 192 39.83 15.95 -4.83
CA PHE A 192 40.42 16.80 -3.77
C PHE A 192 39.68 18.12 -3.41
N GLY A 193 38.49 18.01 -2.81
CA GLY A 193 37.81 19.15 -2.17
C GLY A 193 37.36 18.85 -0.74
N TYR A 194 38.20 19.12 0.26
CA TYR A 194 37.85 18.92 1.68
C TYR A 194 36.77 19.92 2.10
N ARG A 195 35.50 19.49 2.20
CA ARG A 195 34.40 20.28 2.78
C ARG A 195 33.88 19.61 4.05
N ALA A 196 34.29 20.14 5.21
CA ALA A 196 33.92 19.63 6.54
C ALA A 196 32.39 19.50 6.76
N PHE A 197 31.58 20.29 6.05
CA PHE A 197 30.10 20.22 6.10
C PHE A 197 29.54 18.87 5.62
N LEU A 198 30.26 18.13 4.76
CA LEU A 198 29.81 16.84 4.22
C LEU A 198 29.99 15.68 5.22
N HIS A 199 30.98 15.73 6.11
CA HIS A 199 31.18 14.67 7.12
C HIS A 199 30.16 14.73 8.26
N THR A 200 29.70 15.92 8.62
CA THR A 200 28.68 16.11 9.66
C THR A 200 27.34 15.47 9.25
N SER A 201 27.02 15.50 7.96
CA SER A 201 25.79 14.94 7.38
C SER A 201 25.74 13.41 7.46
N SER A 202 26.82 12.69 7.18
CA SER A 202 26.84 11.22 7.25
C SER A 202 26.67 10.69 8.68
N PHE A 203 27.28 11.33 9.68
CA PHE A 203 27.09 10.95 11.09
C PHE A 203 25.66 11.27 11.57
N LEU A 204 25.10 12.42 11.19
CA LEU A 204 23.71 12.78 11.48
C LEU A 204 22.71 11.83 10.81
N LEU A 205 23.00 11.34 9.60
CA LEU A 205 22.16 10.34 8.94
C LEU A 205 22.22 8.99 9.63
N LEU A 206 23.40 8.58 10.08
CA LEU A 206 23.58 7.33 10.82
C LEU A 206 22.83 7.40 12.15
N THR A 207 22.92 8.52 12.88
CA THR A 207 22.17 8.72 14.13
C THR A 207 20.67 8.83 13.88
N ALA A 208 20.23 9.56 12.84
CA ALA A 208 18.81 9.64 12.48
C ALA A 208 18.24 8.26 12.08
N THR A 209 19.00 7.45 11.34
CA THR A 209 18.61 6.08 10.96
C THR A 209 18.51 5.19 12.19
N ILE A 210 19.49 5.25 13.11
CA ILE A 210 19.46 4.51 14.38
C ILE A 210 18.26 4.93 15.23
N VAL A 211 18.02 6.24 15.38
CA VAL A 211 16.91 6.78 16.17
C VAL A 211 15.58 6.34 15.58
N THR A 212 15.43 6.39 14.26
CA THR A 212 14.23 5.95 13.55
C THR A 212 13.99 4.44 13.71
N PHE A 213 15.04 3.64 13.63
CA PHE A 213 14.98 2.20 13.88
C PHE A 213 14.59 1.88 15.33
N VAL A 214 15.19 2.58 16.30
CA VAL A 214 14.88 2.41 17.73
C VAL A 214 13.45 2.84 18.02
N ALA A 215 12.99 3.98 17.48
CA ALA A 215 11.62 4.46 17.63
C ALA A 215 10.62 3.46 17.04
N GLY A 216 10.83 2.99 15.80
CA GLY A 216 9.98 1.97 15.18
C GLY A 216 9.95 0.66 15.99
N ARG A 217 11.08 0.26 16.58
CA ARG A 217 11.17 -0.94 17.44
C ARG A 217 10.46 -0.75 18.79
N ILE A 218 10.51 0.45 19.38
CA ILE A 218 9.80 0.77 20.63
C ILE A 218 8.28 0.79 20.40
N ILE A 219 7.82 1.42 19.33
CA ILE A 219 6.40 1.45 18.96
C ILE A 219 5.89 0.01 18.72
N ARG A 220 6.67 -0.82 18.01
CA ARG A 220 6.33 -2.26 17.80
C ARG A 220 6.16 -3.04 19.10
N LYS A 221 6.94 -2.73 20.14
CA LYS A 221 6.87 -3.41 21.44
C LYS A 221 5.68 -2.98 22.27
N ARG A 222 5.13 -1.78 22.05
CA ARG A 222 3.99 -1.24 22.79
C ARG A 222 2.64 -1.62 22.20
N MET A 223 2.61 -2.25 21.03
CA MET A 223 1.38 -2.55 20.31
C MET A 223 0.75 -3.89 20.80
N PRO A 224 -0.55 -3.91 21.16
CA PRO A 224 -1.28 -5.12 21.49
C PRO A 224 -1.19 -6.17 20.37
N PRO A 225 -1.16 -7.48 20.71
CA PRO A 225 -0.99 -8.55 19.72
C PRO A 225 -2.08 -8.56 18.62
N GLU A 226 -3.27 -8.07 18.92
CA GLU A 226 -4.44 -8.02 18.02
C GLU A 226 -4.26 -7.07 16.83
N LEU A 227 -3.44 -6.01 16.96
CA LEU A 227 -3.17 -5.05 15.88
C LEU A 227 -2.01 -5.46 14.96
N LYS A 228 -1.27 -6.51 15.31
CA LYS A 228 -0.15 -7.04 14.49
C LYS A 228 -0.62 -7.86 13.29
N GLU A 229 -1.85 -8.35 13.30
CA GLU A 229 -2.40 -9.14 12.17
C GLU A 229 -2.95 -8.26 11.04
N PHE A 230 -3.18 -6.96 11.29
CA PHE A 230 -3.80 -6.03 10.33
C PHE A 230 -2.81 -5.15 9.56
N TYR A 231 -1.52 -5.15 9.93
CA TYR A 231 -0.43 -4.37 9.31
C TYR A 231 0.73 -5.26 8.89
#